data_AF-A0A955Z161-F1
#
_entry.id   AF-A0A955Z161-F1
#
_cell.length_a   1.000
_cell.length_b   1.000
_cell.length_c   1.000
_cell.angle_alpha   90.00
_cell.angle_beta   90.00
_cell.angle_gamma   90.00
#
_symmetry.space_group_name_H-M   'P 1'
#
loop_
_entity.id
_entity.type
_entity.pdbx_description
1 polymer ?
#
loop_
_entity_poly.entity_id
_entity_poly.type
_entity_poly.pdbx_seq_one_letter_code
_entity_poly.pdbx_strand_id
1 'polypeptide(L)'
;MTPRNRLRSVLSGACLVAGCAATVHDPSARREGRDARPAPTAVAPARGLDASALLAVLPDGASPFAPALTRVAPEPAQGRGAKVADVEGCAECHADVALQWGRSAHAFASFDNPVYRTVVDGFRHDRGEEKSQFCGGCHDPALLLDGAMRAEIKPADARARAGVSCRVCHGVTHARADGNGSYDLDLGATVVPRDGEPESRLRHRATVARATLRTAEMCATCHKAFLDPSTGNAAHLVGQDDATPWARSAFAGSHGARIDDDVERRRCQDCHMPAVDVVLGDAGAKRGKVRSHEFLGGHTWLAAMLGDRQLTARAASFLKGRVSLDVAAVRVGGARTLLGTDPAAVREDDAVVLDLVMRNLDVGHAFPGGVRDAQDTWLEVVVTDASGIPYAGPLVGHLLKGRARTGQPSQAGEPFSFSAPPYEISGVEAGDYTLLPSCPSPRELGWSSIEEHAVASLQPGETRVVRLVLLSL
;
A
#
# COMPACT_ATOMS: atom_id res chain seq x y z
N MET A 1 58.63 53.39 -4.74
CA MET A 1 58.25 52.45 -5.80
C MET A 1 57.24 53.16 -6.72
N THR A 2 57.74 53.65 -7.85
CA THR A 2 56.96 54.12 -9.01
C THR A 2 56.41 52.90 -9.80
N PRO A 3 55.57 53.04 -10.84
CA PRO A 3 54.48 54.01 -11.07
C PRO A 3 53.28 53.43 -11.92
N ARG A 4 52.40 54.34 -12.40
CA ARG A 4 51.72 54.33 -13.74
C ARG A 4 50.54 53.37 -13.96
N ASN A 5 49.53 53.65 -14.80
CA ASN A 5 48.99 54.83 -15.48
C ASN A 5 47.79 54.32 -16.31
N ARG A 6 46.79 55.19 -16.51
CA ARG A 6 45.99 55.39 -17.74
C ARG A 6 45.03 54.29 -18.22
N LEU A 7 43.72 54.60 -18.31
CA LEU A 7 43.01 55.30 -19.41
C LEU A 7 42.92 54.48 -20.71
N ARG A 8 41.68 54.13 -21.10
CA ARG A 8 41.06 54.24 -22.45
C ARG A 8 39.82 53.31 -22.52
N SER A 9 38.60 53.86 -22.61
CA SER A 9 37.87 54.26 -23.84
C SER A 9 37.36 53.02 -24.61
N VAL A 10 36.21 52.92 -25.26
CA VAL A 10 35.11 53.83 -25.65
C VAL A 10 34.16 52.97 -26.54
N LEU A 11 32.86 53.33 -26.58
CA LEU A 11 31.85 53.09 -27.64
C LEU A 11 31.22 51.70 -27.90
N SER A 12 29.88 51.78 -27.98
CA SER A 12 28.94 51.11 -28.90
C SER A 12 28.72 49.61 -28.70
N GLY A 13 27.50 49.07 -28.68
CA GLY A 13 26.19 49.57 -29.04
C GLY A 13 25.31 48.38 -29.45
N ALA A 14 24.03 48.64 -29.66
CA ALA A 14 23.00 47.78 -30.27
C ALA A 14 22.18 46.86 -29.34
N CYS A 15 20.92 47.29 -29.19
CA CYS A 15 19.76 46.44 -28.96
C CYS A 15 19.72 45.28 -29.97
N LEU A 16 19.36 44.09 -29.49
CA LEU A 16 18.68 43.09 -30.30
C LEU A 16 17.61 42.42 -29.44
N VAL A 17 16.37 42.80 -29.75
CA VAL A 17 15.16 42.10 -29.38
C VAL A 17 15.23 40.73 -30.06
N ALA A 18 15.37 39.66 -29.28
CA ALA A 18 15.15 38.31 -29.76
C ALA A 18 13.85 37.81 -29.10
N GLY A 19 12.78 37.78 -29.90
CA GLY A 19 11.52 37.15 -29.51
C GLY A 19 11.72 35.66 -29.33
N CYS A 20 11.36 35.14 -28.15
CA CYS A 20 11.17 33.70 -27.97
C CYS A 20 9.79 33.33 -28.53
N ALA A 21 9.80 32.73 -29.72
CA ALA A 21 8.66 32.00 -30.24
C ALA A 21 8.37 30.81 -29.32
N ALA A 22 7.14 30.74 -28.81
CA ALA A 22 6.63 29.57 -28.11
C ALA A 22 6.48 28.44 -29.13
N THR A 23 7.31 27.41 -29.01
CA THR A 23 7.07 26.13 -29.69
C THR A 23 5.92 25.44 -28.99
N VAL A 24 4.77 25.42 -29.65
CA VAL A 24 3.65 24.54 -29.32
C VAL A 24 4.13 23.09 -29.47
N HIS A 25 4.17 22.34 -28.37
CA HIS A 25 4.50 20.91 -28.43
C HIS A 25 3.31 20.13 -29.01
N ASP A 26 3.53 19.54 -30.17
CA ASP A 26 2.65 18.55 -30.80
C ASP A 26 2.51 17.30 -29.89
N PRO A 27 1.29 16.90 -29.49
CA PRO A 27 1.04 15.70 -28.69
C PRO A 27 1.48 14.39 -29.36
N SER A 28 1.78 14.40 -30.66
CA SER A 28 2.25 13.23 -31.41
C SER A 28 3.72 12.87 -31.14
N ALA A 29 4.53 13.82 -30.64
CA ALA A 29 5.97 13.66 -30.47
C ALA A 29 6.40 12.89 -29.20
N ARG A 30 5.48 12.55 -28.28
CA ARG A 30 5.80 11.78 -27.05
C ARG A 30 5.96 10.27 -27.26
N ARG A 31 6.09 9.79 -28.50
CA ARG A 31 6.37 8.38 -28.80
C ARG A 31 7.86 8.05 -28.94
N GLU A 32 8.72 9.02 -29.17
CA GLU A 32 10.17 8.79 -29.36
C GLU A 32 10.96 9.56 -28.31
N GLY A 33 11.35 8.89 -27.22
CA GLY A 33 12.10 9.54 -26.13
C GLY A 33 11.80 9.01 -24.73
N ARG A 34 11.15 7.85 -24.57
CA ARG A 34 11.38 7.07 -23.36
C ARG A 34 12.79 6.51 -23.49
N ASP A 35 13.72 7.04 -22.70
CA ASP A 35 14.82 6.21 -22.22
C ASP A 35 14.21 4.88 -21.81
N ALA A 36 14.62 3.83 -22.51
CA ALA A 36 14.10 2.50 -22.36
C ALA A 36 14.25 2.13 -20.88
N ARG A 37 13.17 2.21 -20.10
CA ARG A 37 13.02 1.39 -18.91
C ARG A 37 13.38 -0.02 -19.40
N PRO A 38 14.38 -0.69 -18.79
CA PRO A 38 14.75 -2.02 -19.23
C PRO A 38 13.45 -2.83 -19.30
N ALA A 39 13.18 -3.39 -20.47
CA ALA A 39 12.01 -4.22 -20.69
C ALA A 39 11.95 -5.20 -19.51
N PRO A 40 10.80 -5.34 -18.81
CA PRO A 40 10.68 -6.35 -17.79
C PRO A 40 11.10 -7.66 -18.45
N THR A 41 12.17 -8.26 -17.92
CA THR A 41 12.64 -9.56 -18.38
C THR A 41 11.43 -10.48 -18.39
N ALA A 42 11.05 -10.98 -19.56
CA ALA A 42 9.87 -11.81 -19.75
C ALA A 42 9.87 -12.92 -18.69
N VAL A 43 9.05 -12.73 -17.65
CA VAL A 43 8.76 -13.80 -16.70
C VAL A 43 7.72 -14.65 -17.39
N ALA A 44 7.98 -15.96 -17.48
CA ALA A 44 7.02 -16.90 -18.03
C ALA A 44 5.61 -16.66 -17.44
N PRO A 45 4.53 -16.74 -18.24
CA PRO A 45 3.18 -16.47 -17.78
C PRO A 45 2.91 -17.25 -16.49
N ALA A 46 2.47 -16.55 -15.44
CA ALA A 46 2.28 -17.13 -14.13
C ALA A 46 1.31 -18.33 -14.22
N ARG A 47 1.85 -19.54 -14.07
CA ARG A 47 1.07 -20.76 -13.85
C ARG A 47 0.36 -20.62 -12.49
N GLY A 48 -0.95 -20.90 -12.43
CA GLY A 48 -1.73 -20.86 -11.18
C GLY A 48 -2.50 -19.56 -10.92
N LEU A 49 -2.84 -18.80 -11.96
CA LEU A 49 -3.73 -17.64 -11.87
C LEU A 49 -5.19 -18.05 -12.17
N ASP A 50 -5.82 -18.82 -11.28
CA ASP A 50 -7.26 -18.98 -11.33
C ASP A 50 -7.92 -18.00 -10.35
N ALA A 51 -8.20 -16.79 -10.82
CA ALA A 51 -8.86 -15.77 -10.01
C ALA A 51 -10.30 -16.15 -9.62
N SER A 52 -10.91 -17.12 -10.31
CA SER A 52 -12.29 -17.54 -10.02
C SER A 52 -12.40 -18.21 -8.66
N ALA A 53 -11.34 -18.91 -8.21
CA ALA A 53 -11.28 -19.53 -6.89
C ALA A 53 -11.33 -18.51 -5.73
N LEU A 54 -11.01 -17.23 -5.98
CA LEU A 54 -11.09 -16.16 -4.98
C LEU A 54 -12.46 -15.47 -4.90
N LEU A 55 -13.36 -15.77 -5.85
CA LEU A 55 -14.69 -15.17 -5.91
C LEU A 55 -15.67 -15.94 -5.00
N ALA A 56 -16.46 -15.20 -4.22
CA ALA A 56 -17.62 -15.63 -3.41
C ALA A 56 -17.63 -17.12 -2.98
N VAL A 57 -16.73 -17.49 -2.07
CA VAL A 57 -16.72 -18.81 -1.42
C VAL A 57 -17.42 -18.68 -0.06
N LEU A 58 -18.36 -19.60 0.23
CA LEU A 58 -18.94 -19.68 1.57
C LEU A 58 -17.93 -20.28 2.55
N PRO A 59 -17.78 -19.70 3.76
CA PRO A 59 -16.94 -20.27 4.81
C PRO A 59 -17.25 -21.73 5.09
N ASP A 60 -16.22 -22.57 5.05
CA ASP A 60 -16.31 -23.92 5.56
C ASP A 60 -16.16 -23.87 7.09
N GLY A 61 -17.30 -23.78 7.78
CA GLY A 61 -17.38 -23.57 9.23
C GLY A 61 -16.83 -24.71 10.12
N ALA A 62 -16.28 -25.77 9.54
CA ALA A 62 -15.67 -26.86 10.30
C ALA A 62 -14.20 -26.56 10.60
N SER A 63 -13.94 -25.90 11.74
CA SER A 63 -12.60 -25.71 12.29
C SER A 63 -12.61 -25.86 13.82
N PRO A 64 -11.66 -26.60 14.43
CA PRO A 64 -11.51 -26.64 15.88
C PRO A 64 -11.05 -25.29 16.47
N PHE A 65 -10.61 -24.37 15.61
CA PHE A 65 -10.13 -23.05 15.94
C PHE A 65 -11.15 -21.95 15.61
N ALA A 66 -12.41 -22.31 15.32
CA ALA A 66 -13.45 -21.34 15.02
C ALA A 66 -13.48 -20.21 16.08
N PRO A 67 -13.61 -18.93 15.68
CA PRO A 67 -13.94 -18.45 14.33
C PRO A 67 -12.84 -18.50 13.25
N ALA A 68 -11.59 -18.80 13.59
CA ALA A 68 -10.56 -19.01 12.57
C ALA A 68 -10.82 -20.30 11.81
N LEU A 69 -10.69 -20.25 10.49
CA LEU A 69 -10.92 -21.39 9.59
C LEU A 69 -9.65 -22.23 9.38
N THR A 70 -8.66 -22.04 10.25
CA THR A 70 -7.40 -22.79 10.25
C THR A 70 -7.65 -24.26 10.53
N ARG A 71 -6.94 -25.14 9.81
CA ARG A 71 -6.89 -26.56 10.11
C ARG A 71 -5.43 -26.98 10.19
N VAL A 72 -5.19 -28.06 10.92
CA VAL A 72 -3.87 -28.63 11.07
C VAL A 72 -3.97 -30.14 10.94
N ALA A 73 -2.99 -30.74 10.26
CA ALA A 73 -2.89 -32.18 10.11
C ALA A 73 -2.93 -32.88 11.49
N PRO A 74 -3.42 -34.13 11.57
CA PRO A 74 -3.48 -34.89 12.82
C PRO A 74 -2.07 -35.12 13.40
N GLU A 75 -1.63 -34.21 14.26
CA GLU A 75 -0.44 -34.32 15.10
C GLU A 75 -0.83 -34.18 16.58
N PRO A 76 0.02 -34.55 17.55
CA PRO A 76 -0.20 -34.17 18.95
C PRO A 76 -0.46 -32.66 19.07
N ALA A 77 -1.47 -32.27 19.85
CA ALA A 77 -1.85 -30.87 20.01
C ALA A 77 -0.75 -30.03 20.71
N GLN A 78 0.06 -30.67 21.55
CA GLN A 78 1.03 -29.98 22.39
C GLN A 78 2.30 -29.58 21.62
N GLY A 79 2.71 -28.32 21.78
CA GLY A 79 3.97 -27.80 21.23
C GLY A 79 3.89 -27.36 19.77
N ARG A 80 2.69 -27.29 19.18
CA ARG A 80 2.49 -26.80 17.81
C ARG A 80 2.86 -25.32 17.72
N GLY A 81 2.50 -24.54 18.74
CA GLY A 81 2.84 -23.13 18.82
C GLY A 81 4.34 -22.88 18.84
N ALA A 82 5.08 -23.66 19.64
CA ALA A 82 6.55 -23.58 19.68
C ALA A 82 7.19 -23.95 18.33
N LYS A 83 6.71 -25.02 17.68
CA LYS A 83 7.16 -25.38 16.32
C LYS A 83 6.97 -24.24 15.34
N VAL A 84 5.82 -23.56 15.38
CA VAL A 84 5.53 -22.43 14.49
C VAL A 84 6.36 -21.21 14.86
N ALA A 85 6.56 -20.91 16.13
CA ALA A 85 7.34 -19.76 16.58
C ALA A 85 8.84 -19.87 16.31
N ASP A 86 9.36 -21.07 16.03
CA ASP A 86 10.78 -21.28 15.72
C ASP A 86 11.17 -20.72 14.35
N VAL A 87 11.93 -19.63 14.40
CA VAL A 87 12.55 -18.97 13.24
C VAL A 87 14.05 -19.21 13.18
N GLU A 88 14.69 -19.47 14.33
CA GLU A 88 16.14 -19.62 14.46
C GLU A 88 16.65 -20.76 13.59
N GLY A 89 15.96 -21.91 13.62
CA GLY A 89 16.32 -23.06 12.77
C GLY A 89 16.25 -22.77 11.27
N CYS A 90 15.46 -21.79 10.83
CA CYS A 90 15.44 -21.35 9.43
C CYS A 90 16.56 -20.34 9.15
N ALA A 91 16.84 -19.43 10.09
CA ALA A 91 17.80 -18.36 9.94
C ALA A 91 19.25 -18.84 9.75
N GLU A 92 19.58 -20.04 10.24
CA GLU A 92 20.90 -20.66 10.05
C GLU A 92 21.32 -20.79 8.58
N CYS A 93 20.37 -21.07 7.68
CA CYS A 93 20.62 -21.19 6.23
C CYS A 93 19.98 -20.06 5.42
N HIS A 94 18.96 -19.41 5.95
CA HIS A 94 18.16 -18.38 5.28
C HIS A 94 18.30 -17.01 5.94
N ALA A 95 19.55 -16.59 6.20
CA ALA A 95 19.86 -15.39 6.98
C ALA A 95 19.29 -14.10 6.35
N ASP A 96 19.40 -13.94 5.02
CA ASP A 96 18.85 -12.76 4.32
C ASP A 96 17.32 -12.71 4.45
N VAL A 97 16.65 -13.85 4.24
CA VAL A 97 15.19 -13.95 4.36
C VAL A 97 14.73 -13.73 5.80
N ALA A 98 15.41 -14.30 6.78
CA ALA A 98 15.08 -14.12 8.20
C ALA A 98 15.23 -12.65 8.64
N LEU A 99 16.29 -11.97 8.19
CA LEU A 99 16.49 -10.54 8.46
C LEU A 99 15.38 -9.67 7.84
N GLN A 100 14.99 -9.96 6.60
CA GLN A 100 13.91 -9.27 5.90
C GLN A 100 12.56 -9.49 6.59
N TRP A 101 12.26 -10.74 6.96
CA TRP A 101 11.05 -11.09 7.69
C TRP A 101 10.98 -10.41 9.05
N GLY A 102 12.07 -10.42 9.82
CA GLY A 102 12.10 -9.92 11.21
C GLY A 102 11.81 -8.43 11.36
N ARG A 103 11.87 -7.64 10.28
CA ARG A 103 11.48 -6.22 10.23
C ARG A 103 10.13 -5.98 9.53
N SER A 104 9.49 -7.04 9.04
CA SER A 104 8.24 -6.95 8.28
C SER A 104 7.01 -6.82 9.19
N ALA A 105 5.90 -6.34 8.62
CA ALA A 105 4.60 -6.34 9.30
C ALA A 105 4.13 -7.75 9.70
N HIS A 106 4.59 -8.81 9.01
CA HIS A 106 4.27 -10.19 9.36
C HIS A 106 4.96 -10.64 10.64
N ALA A 107 6.23 -10.28 10.85
CA ALA A 107 6.89 -10.54 12.14
C ALA A 107 6.25 -9.72 13.26
N PHE A 108 5.92 -8.46 12.97
CA PHE A 108 5.29 -7.52 13.90
C PHE A 108 3.75 -7.59 13.91
N ALA A 109 3.20 -8.79 13.67
CA ALA A 109 1.76 -9.02 13.59
C ALA A 109 1.14 -9.42 14.95
N SER A 110 1.95 -9.64 15.99
CA SER A 110 1.53 -10.21 17.27
C SER A 110 1.43 -9.15 18.38
N PHE A 111 1.33 -9.58 19.64
CA PHE A 111 1.11 -8.72 20.81
C PHE A 111 2.27 -7.77 21.13
N ASP A 112 3.43 -7.94 20.48
CA ASP A 112 4.54 -6.98 20.51
C ASP A 112 4.25 -5.71 19.70
N ASN A 113 3.26 -5.75 18.81
CA ASN A 113 2.69 -4.57 18.16
C ASN A 113 1.61 -3.93 19.04
N PRO A 114 1.84 -2.73 19.61
CA PRO A 114 0.91 -2.13 20.56
C PRO A 114 -0.42 -1.71 19.90
N VAL A 115 -0.44 -1.43 18.60
CA VAL A 115 -1.68 -1.12 17.88
C VAL A 115 -2.54 -2.37 17.76
N TYR A 116 -1.95 -3.48 17.31
CA TYR A 116 -2.65 -4.76 17.27
C TYR A 116 -3.11 -5.19 18.66
N ARG A 117 -2.23 -5.10 19.67
CA ARG A 117 -2.55 -5.44 21.06
C ARG A 117 -3.78 -4.68 21.57
N THR A 118 -3.86 -3.38 21.30
CA THR A 118 -5.01 -2.55 21.71
C THR A 118 -6.31 -3.07 21.08
N VAL A 119 -6.27 -3.43 19.79
CA VAL A 119 -7.44 -3.94 19.08
C VAL A 119 -7.87 -5.32 19.60
N VAL A 120 -6.92 -6.26 19.75
CA VAL A 120 -7.25 -7.61 20.21
C VAL A 120 -7.67 -7.64 21.69
N ASP A 121 -7.05 -6.85 22.55
CA ASP A 121 -7.44 -6.74 23.97
C ASP A 121 -8.84 -6.12 24.11
N GLY A 122 -9.15 -5.08 23.32
CA GLY A 122 -10.50 -4.51 23.25
C GLY A 122 -11.54 -5.52 22.73
N PHE A 123 -11.22 -6.25 21.66
CA PHE A 123 -12.09 -7.30 21.15
C PHE A 123 -12.33 -8.41 22.19
N ARG A 124 -11.29 -8.84 22.90
CA ARG A 124 -11.38 -9.86 23.96
C ARG A 124 -12.22 -9.38 25.14
N HIS A 125 -12.07 -8.11 25.54
CA HIS A 125 -12.89 -7.49 26.57
C HIS A 125 -14.38 -7.48 26.19
N ASP A 126 -14.70 -7.08 24.96
CA ASP A 126 -16.09 -6.89 24.52
C ASP A 126 -16.77 -8.19 24.10
N ARG A 127 -16.02 -9.14 23.52
CA ARG A 127 -16.56 -10.34 22.86
C ARG A 127 -16.16 -11.65 23.52
N GLY A 128 -15.24 -11.62 24.48
CA GLY A 128 -14.68 -12.78 25.16
C GLY A 128 -13.47 -13.37 24.45
N GLU A 129 -12.64 -14.06 25.21
CA GLU A 129 -11.36 -14.61 24.75
C GLU A 129 -11.55 -15.71 23.69
N GLU A 130 -12.59 -16.54 23.81
CA GLU A 130 -12.86 -17.63 22.87
C GLU A 130 -12.98 -17.14 21.41
N LYS A 131 -13.65 -16.01 21.20
CA LYS A 131 -13.85 -15.44 19.86
C LYS A 131 -12.58 -14.84 19.29
N SER A 132 -11.57 -14.54 20.11
CA SER A 132 -10.29 -13.96 19.66
C SER A 132 -9.44 -14.93 18.86
N GLN A 133 -9.83 -16.20 18.78
CA GLN A 133 -9.27 -17.12 17.78
C GLN A 133 -9.41 -16.61 16.36
N PHE A 134 -10.42 -15.78 16.05
CA PHE A 134 -10.50 -15.01 14.80
C PHE A 134 -9.18 -14.29 14.49
N CYS A 135 -8.64 -13.55 15.46
CA CYS A 135 -7.38 -12.83 15.34
C CYS A 135 -6.21 -13.81 15.20
N GLY A 136 -6.22 -14.88 16.00
CA GLY A 136 -5.18 -15.92 15.99
C GLY A 136 -5.02 -16.65 14.65
N GLY A 137 -6.07 -16.72 13.82
CA GLY A 137 -5.99 -17.29 12.47
C GLY A 137 -5.00 -16.57 11.55
N CYS A 138 -4.89 -15.25 11.69
CA CYS A 138 -4.10 -14.41 10.79
C CYS A 138 -2.88 -13.77 11.46
N HIS A 139 -2.96 -13.45 12.76
CA HIS A 139 -1.94 -12.68 13.49
C HIS A 139 -1.11 -13.54 14.44
N ASP A 140 -1.75 -14.43 15.19
CA ASP A 140 -1.10 -15.26 16.21
C ASP A 140 -1.26 -16.78 16.02
N PRO A 141 -0.86 -17.38 14.87
CA PRO A 141 -1.03 -18.82 14.67
C PRO A 141 -0.32 -19.66 15.74
N ALA A 142 0.81 -19.17 16.27
CA ALA A 142 1.53 -19.86 17.35
C ALA A 142 0.70 -19.95 18.64
N LEU A 143 -0.06 -18.91 19.00
CA LEU A 143 -0.96 -18.94 20.15
C LEU A 143 -2.24 -19.74 19.83
N LEU A 144 -2.77 -19.59 18.62
CA LEU A 144 -3.98 -20.27 18.16
C LEU A 144 -3.86 -21.80 18.27
N LEU A 145 -2.76 -22.35 17.74
CA LEU A 145 -2.60 -23.79 17.56
C LEU A 145 -2.46 -24.57 18.87
N ASP A 146 -2.02 -23.90 19.94
CA ASP A 146 -1.95 -24.44 21.29
C ASP A 146 -3.18 -24.05 22.14
N GLY A 147 -4.18 -23.38 21.55
CA GLY A 147 -5.41 -22.95 22.22
C GLY A 147 -5.25 -21.75 23.17
N ALA A 148 -4.06 -21.11 23.19
CA ALA A 148 -3.75 -20.04 24.13
C ALA A 148 -4.66 -18.80 23.94
N MET A 149 -5.16 -18.56 22.72
CA MET A 149 -6.09 -17.46 22.44
C MET A 149 -7.38 -17.52 23.29
N ARG A 150 -7.75 -18.70 23.83
CA ARG A 150 -8.96 -18.89 24.65
C ARG A 150 -8.78 -18.53 26.13
N ALA A 151 -7.59 -18.09 26.53
CA ALA A 151 -7.22 -17.73 27.90
C ALA A 151 -6.36 -16.46 27.90
N GLU A 152 -6.08 -15.91 29.08
CA GLU A 152 -5.17 -14.78 29.25
C GLU A 152 -3.80 -15.04 28.58
N ILE A 153 -3.38 -14.11 27.71
CA ILE A 153 -2.06 -14.14 27.07
C ILE A 153 -1.05 -13.45 27.97
N LYS A 154 -0.11 -14.23 28.51
CA LYS A 154 0.95 -13.70 29.38
C LYS A 154 1.98 -12.93 28.57
N PRO A 155 2.42 -11.73 28.99
CA PRO A 155 3.48 -10.97 28.29
C PRO A 155 4.80 -11.73 28.12
N ALA A 156 5.09 -12.67 29.01
CA ALA A 156 6.30 -13.50 28.95
C ALA A 156 6.19 -14.70 27.98
N ASP A 157 5.02 -14.93 27.38
CA ASP A 157 4.85 -15.99 26.39
C ASP A 157 5.55 -15.63 25.08
N ALA A 158 6.61 -16.35 24.74
CA ALA A 158 7.40 -16.11 23.54
C ALA A 158 6.58 -16.26 22.23
N ARG A 159 5.46 -16.99 22.27
CA ARG A 159 4.56 -17.12 21.11
C ARG A 159 3.82 -15.82 20.79
N ALA A 160 3.63 -14.96 21.78
CA ALA A 160 2.96 -13.65 21.65
C ALA A 160 3.84 -12.57 20.98
N ARG A 161 4.96 -12.99 20.38
CA ARG A 161 5.91 -12.19 19.60
C ARG A 161 6.39 -12.94 18.35
N ALA A 162 5.73 -14.04 18.01
CA ALA A 162 6.10 -14.89 16.88
C ALA A 162 5.56 -14.37 15.54
N GLY A 163 4.43 -13.65 15.59
CA GLY A 163 3.72 -13.16 14.41
C GLY A 163 3.40 -14.27 13.41
N VAL A 164 3.41 -13.90 12.12
CA VAL A 164 3.28 -14.80 10.99
C VAL A 164 4.67 -15.28 10.57
N SER A 165 5.16 -16.32 11.23
CA SER A 165 6.52 -16.86 11.06
C SER A 165 6.69 -17.70 9.78
N CYS A 166 7.92 -18.18 9.54
CA CYS A 166 8.28 -19.01 8.39
C CYS A 166 7.35 -20.22 8.22
N ARG A 167 7.08 -20.96 9.32
CA ARG A 167 6.31 -22.20 9.26
C ARG A 167 4.81 -21.99 9.15
N VAL A 168 4.30 -20.77 9.38
CA VAL A 168 2.91 -20.44 9.04
C VAL A 168 2.73 -20.59 7.54
N CYS A 169 3.49 -19.84 6.73
CA CYS A 169 3.36 -19.89 5.28
C CYS A 169 3.95 -21.19 4.69
N HIS A 170 5.18 -21.54 5.06
CA HIS A 170 5.87 -22.70 4.46
C HIS A 170 5.28 -24.04 4.92
N GLY A 171 4.47 -24.06 5.99
CA GLY A 171 3.72 -25.21 6.46
C GLY A 171 2.37 -25.41 5.77
N VAL A 172 1.85 -24.43 5.02
CA VAL A 172 0.55 -24.57 4.34
C VAL A 172 0.62 -25.64 3.25
N THR A 173 -0.22 -26.67 3.38
CA THR A 173 -0.45 -27.68 2.33
C THR A 173 -1.55 -27.24 1.39
N HIS A 174 -2.60 -26.62 1.91
CA HIS A 174 -3.74 -26.14 1.14
C HIS A 174 -4.20 -24.76 1.62
N ALA A 175 -4.38 -23.83 0.68
CA ALA A 175 -4.89 -22.50 0.94
C ALA A 175 -6.29 -22.39 0.34
N ARG A 176 -7.25 -21.95 1.15
CA ARG A 176 -8.64 -21.72 0.74
C ARG A 176 -8.92 -20.22 0.72
N ALA A 177 -9.91 -19.83 -0.08
CA ALA A 177 -10.23 -18.42 -0.32
C ALA A 177 -11.45 -17.90 0.45
N ASP A 178 -11.96 -18.69 1.39
CA ASP A 178 -13.11 -18.34 2.22
C ASP A 178 -12.77 -17.40 3.39
N GLY A 179 -11.49 -17.21 3.70
CA GLY A 179 -10.98 -16.15 4.57
C GLY A 179 -10.80 -16.56 6.03
N ASN A 180 -10.49 -15.60 6.91
CA ASN A 180 -10.33 -15.82 8.36
C ASN A 180 -9.30 -16.91 8.73
N GLY A 181 -8.12 -16.90 8.09
CA GLY A 181 -7.05 -17.87 8.33
C GLY A 181 -7.34 -19.24 7.73
N SER A 182 -8.02 -19.28 6.59
CA SER A 182 -8.47 -20.50 5.90
C SER A 182 -7.35 -21.26 5.20
N TYR A 183 -6.48 -21.91 5.98
CA TYR A 183 -5.41 -22.76 5.48
C TYR A 183 -5.36 -24.11 6.21
N ASP A 184 -4.76 -25.12 5.56
CA ASP A 184 -4.38 -26.40 6.16
C ASP A 184 -2.88 -26.40 6.42
N LEU A 185 -2.47 -26.57 7.68
CA LEU A 185 -1.07 -26.68 8.08
C LEU A 185 -0.62 -28.12 8.24
N ASP A 186 0.60 -28.39 7.78
CA ASP A 186 1.38 -29.57 8.12
C ASP A 186 2.63 -29.13 8.90
N LEU A 187 2.65 -29.49 10.19
CA LEU A 187 3.72 -29.20 11.13
C LEU A 187 4.67 -30.38 11.35
N GLY A 188 4.64 -31.35 10.41
CA GLY A 188 5.58 -32.45 10.32
C GLY A 188 7.03 -31.98 10.29
N ALA A 189 7.95 -32.92 10.48
CA ALA A 189 9.37 -32.60 10.53
C ALA A 189 9.86 -31.96 9.22
N THR A 190 10.45 -30.76 9.32
CA THR A 190 11.16 -30.15 8.21
C THR A 190 12.46 -30.91 7.99
N VAL A 191 12.72 -31.39 6.77
CA VAL A 191 13.98 -32.04 6.44
C VAL A 191 15.07 -30.98 6.37
N VAL A 192 16.02 -30.97 7.29
CA VAL A 192 17.20 -30.08 7.23
C VAL A 192 18.17 -30.63 6.18
N PRO A 193 18.57 -29.84 5.17
CA PRO A 193 19.56 -30.27 4.17
C PRO A 193 20.90 -30.60 4.82
N ARG A 194 21.60 -31.58 4.25
CA ARG A 194 22.98 -31.91 4.62
C ARG A 194 23.92 -31.55 3.48
N ASP A 195 25.08 -31.03 3.84
CA ASP A 195 26.13 -30.72 2.90
C ASP A 195 26.57 -31.97 2.13
N GLY A 196 26.81 -31.80 0.83
CA GLY A 196 27.19 -32.91 -0.05
C GLY A 196 26.04 -33.88 -0.41
N GLU A 197 24.81 -33.68 0.09
CA GLU A 197 23.65 -34.53 -0.23
C GLU A 197 22.58 -33.76 -1.06
N PRO A 198 22.63 -33.74 -2.40
CA PRO A 198 21.64 -33.07 -3.24
C PRO A 198 20.19 -33.50 -2.97
N GLU A 199 19.96 -34.78 -2.69
CA GLU A 199 18.63 -35.33 -2.39
C GLU A 199 18.03 -34.74 -1.11
N SER A 200 18.84 -34.38 -0.12
CA SER A 200 18.36 -33.73 1.11
C SER A 200 17.74 -32.36 0.82
N ARG A 201 18.32 -31.61 -0.12
CA ARG A 201 17.79 -30.31 -0.59
C ARG A 201 16.48 -30.47 -1.36
N LEU A 202 16.35 -31.53 -2.17
CA LEU A 202 15.09 -31.83 -2.86
C LEU A 202 13.97 -32.18 -1.88
N ARG A 203 14.25 -33.01 -0.87
CA ARG A 203 13.30 -33.34 0.20
C ARG A 203 12.91 -32.12 1.02
N HIS A 204 13.88 -31.30 1.44
CA HIS A 204 13.62 -30.02 2.11
C HIS A 204 12.65 -29.16 1.28
N ARG A 205 12.98 -28.92 0.00
CA ARG A 205 12.15 -28.15 -0.91
C ARG A 205 10.73 -28.73 -1.08
N ALA A 206 10.58 -30.06 -1.09
CA ALA A 206 9.27 -30.69 -1.16
C ALA A 206 8.41 -30.38 0.09
N THR A 207 9.04 -30.27 1.25
CA THR A 207 8.35 -29.92 2.51
C THR A 207 8.05 -28.43 2.65
N VAL A 208 8.95 -27.52 2.22
CA VAL A 208 8.78 -26.07 2.50
C VAL A 208 8.46 -25.21 1.28
N ALA A 209 8.54 -25.73 0.05
CA ALA A 209 8.34 -24.92 -1.16
C ALA A 209 7.18 -25.46 -2.03
N ARG A 210 6.10 -25.89 -1.37
CA ARG A 210 4.87 -26.46 -1.97
C ARG A 210 4.27 -25.53 -3.03
N ALA A 211 3.47 -26.08 -3.93
CA ALA A 211 2.88 -25.33 -5.04
C ALA A 211 2.00 -24.16 -4.56
N THR A 212 1.26 -24.37 -3.47
CA THR A 212 0.35 -23.41 -2.83
C THR A 212 1.00 -22.05 -2.53
N LEU A 213 2.29 -22.02 -2.13
CA LEU A 213 3.03 -20.77 -1.89
C LEU A 213 3.11 -19.82 -3.10
N ARG A 214 2.85 -20.33 -4.31
CA ARG A 214 2.97 -19.59 -5.58
C ARG A 214 1.63 -19.11 -6.11
N THR A 215 0.55 -19.27 -5.33
CA THR A 215 -0.80 -18.89 -5.74
C THR A 215 -1.29 -17.66 -4.98
N ALA A 216 -2.34 -17.01 -5.45
CA ALA A 216 -2.90 -15.81 -4.79
C ALA A 216 -3.76 -16.19 -3.57
N GLU A 217 -4.37 -17.38 -3.59
CA GLU A 217 -5.13 -17.98 -2.49
C GLU A 217 -4.31 -18.02 -1.20
N MET A 218 -3.00 -18.25 -1.31
CA MET A 218 -2.10 -18.25 -0.17
C MET A 218 -2.20 -16.96 0.65
N CYS A 219 -2.16 -15.81 -0.03
CA CYS A 219 -2.28 -14.50 0.60
C CYS A 219 -3.73 -14.25 1.03
N ALA A 220 -4.70 -14.69 0.23
CA ALA A 220 -6.13 -14.52 0.51
C ALA A 220 -6.58 -15.24 1.78
N THR A 221 -5.88 -16.28 2.24
CA THR A 221 -6.21 -16.95 3.51
C THR A 221 -6.29 -15.99 4.70
N CYS A 222 -5.48 -14.92 4.70
CA CYS A 222 -5.47 -13.87 5.73
C CYS A 222 -5.93 -12.51 5.21
N HIS A 223 -5.59 -12.14 3.96
CA HIS A 223 -5.95 -10.86 3.34
C HIS A 223 -7.39 -10.81 2.80
N LYS A 224 -8.20 -11.80 3.17
CA LYS A 224 -9.65 -11.83 3.06
C LYS A 224 -10.20 -12.25 4.41
N ALA A 225 -10.87 -11.32 5.08
CA ALA A 225 -11.40 -11.53 6.42
C ALA A 225 -12.80 -10.93 6.54
N PHE A 226 -13.65 -11.62 7.27
CA PHE A 226 -15.03 -11.24 7.53
C PHE A 226 -15.37 -11.39 9.01
N LEU A 227 -16.35 -10.62 9.43
CA LEU A 227 -16.94 -10.65 10.77
C LEU A 227 -18.36 -11.18 10.65
N ASP A 228 -18.82 -12.00 11.57
CA ASP A 228 -20.15 -12.60 11.54
C ASP A 228 -20.61 -12.94 12.98
N PRO A 229 -21.72 -13.68 13.18
CA PRO A 229 -22.15 -14.08 14.52
C PRO A 229 -21.10 -14.83 15.34
N SER A 230 -20.19 -15.59 14.71
CA SER A 230 -19.12 -16.29 15.41
C SER A 230 -18.10 -15.31 16.01
N THR A 231 -17.93 -14.12 15.44
CA THR A 231 -17.14 -13.01 16.03
C THR A 231 -18.00 -12.06 16.88
N GLY A 232 -19.27 -12.42 17.13
CA GLY A 232 -20.23 -11.65 17.93
C GLY A 232 -20.93 -10.53 17.17
N ASN A 233 -20.84 -10.49 15.84
CA ASN A 233 -21.49 -9.47 15.01
C ASN A 233 -22.86 -9.96 14.52
N ALA A 234 -23.87 -9.09 14.50
CA ALA A 234 -25.24 -9.49 14.14
C ALA A 234 -25.39 -9.89 12.66
N ALA A 235 -24.48 -9.45 11.80
CA ALA A 235 -24.50 -9.69 10.37
C ALA A 235 -23.09 -10.04 9.86
N HIS A 236 -23.04 -10.61 8.66
CA HIS A 236 -21.79 -10.78 7.93
C HIS A 236 -21.28 -9.43 7.44
N LEU A 237 -20.10 -9.02 7.88
CA LEU A 237 -19.42 -7.79 7.50
C LEU A 237 -18.07 -8.13 6.88
N VAL A 238 -17.72 -7.47 5.79
CA VAL A 238 -16.35 -7.53 5.28
C VAL A 238 -15.46 -6.75 6.25
N GLY A 239 -14.45 -7.42 6.82
CA GLY A 239 -13.43 -6.83 7.68
C GLY A 239 -12.25 -6.30 6.86
N GLN A 240 -11.69 -7.17 6.00
CA GLN A 240 -10.64 -6.85 5.03
C GLN A 240 -10.85 -7.69 3.77
N ASP A 241 -10.64 -7.12 2.59
CA ASP A 241 -10.71 -7.89 1.34
C ASP A 241 -9.85 -7.25 0.24
N ASP A 242 -8.58 -7.64 0.17
CA ASP A 242 -7.68 -7.26 -0.92
C ASP A 242 -7.76 -8.26 -2.09
N ALA A 243 -8.19 -9.49 -1.81
CA ALA A 243 -8.21 -10.60 -2.76
C ALA A 243 -9.31 -10.44 -3.82
N THR A 244 -10.53 -10.07 -3.44
CA THR A 244 -11.65 -9.92 -4.37
C THR A 244 -11.44 -8.76 -5.36
N PRO A 245 -11.02 -7.55 -4.91
CA PRO A 245 -10.64 -6.48 -5.85
C PRO A 245 -9.50 -6.89 -6.78
N TRP A 246 -8.50 -7.62 -6.28
CA TRP A 246 -7.41 -8.14 -7.13
C TRP A 246 -7.91 -9.11 -8.19
N ALA A 247 -8.75 -10.08 -7.81
CA ALA A 247 -9.32 -11.06 -8.73
C ALA A 247 -10.14 -10.42 -9.87
N ARG A 248 -10.69 -9.22 -9.63
CA ARG A 248 -11.46 -8.44 -10.62
C ARG A 248 -10.60 -7.47 -11.44
N SER A 249 -9.32 -7.35 -11.13
CA SER A 249 -8.40 -6.40 -11.77
C SER A 249 -7.76 -6.97 -13.06
N ALA A 250 -7.21 -6.07 -13.86
CA ALA A 250 -6.40 -6.44 -15.03
C ALA A 250 -5.16 -7.28 -14.66
N PHE A 251 -4.61 -7.12 -13.46
CA PHE A 251 -3.47 -7.93 -12.99
C PHE A 251 -3.82 -9.41 -12.80
N ALA A 252 -5.10 -9.71 -12.50
CA ALA A 252 -5.62 -11.07 -12.48
C ALA A 252 -6.11 -11.56 -13.86
N GLY A 253 -6.03 -10.71 -14.90
CA GLY A 253 -6.51 -11.00 -16.25
C GLY A 253 -7.98 -10.64 -16.49
N SER A 254 -8.61 -9.87 -15.59
CA SER A 254 -9.96 -9.36 -15.81
C SER A 254 -9.93 -8.06 -16.61
N HIS A 255 -10.65 -8.03 -17.73
CA HIS A 255 -10.79 -6.84 -18.58
C HIS A 255 -12.02 -5.98 -18.21
N GLY A 256 -12.75 -6.33 -17.14
CA GLY A 256 -13.99 -5.65 -16.76
C GLY A 256 -13.80 -4.31 -16.06
N ALA A 257 -12.58 -3.98 -15.61
CA ALA A 257 -12.30 -2.82 -14.75
C ALA A 257 -11.32 -1.79 -15.36
N ARG A 258 -10.73 -2.07 -16.53
CA ARG A 258 -9.78 -1.18 -17.20
C ARG A 258 -9.87 -1.34 -18.71
N ILE A 259 -10.00 -0.24 -19.44
CA ILE A 259 -10.25 -0.22 -20.89
C ILE A 259 -8.98 0.17 -21.67
N ASP A 260 -7.99 0.77 -21.00
CA ASP A 260 -7.04 1.66 -21.69
C ASP A 260 -5.68 1.02 -22.02
N ASP A 261 -5.21 -0.01 -21.28
CA ASP A 261 -3.91 -0.65 -21.51
C ASP A 261 -3.93 -2.17 -21.25
N ASP A 262 -3.13 -2.93 -22.02
CA ASP A 262 -2.78 -4.31 -21.67
C ASP A 262 -1.84 -4.31 -20.46
N VAL A 263 -2.29 -4.88 -19.35
CA VAL A 263 -1.54 -4.94 -18.09
C VAL A 263 -0.96 -6.33 -17.94
N GLU A 264 0.36 -6.39 -17.75
CA GLU A 264 1.03 -7.65 -17.44
C GLU A 264 0.40 -8.28 -16.18
N ARG A 265 -0.07 -9.53 -16.31
CA ARG A 265 -0.67 -10.25 -15.19
C ARG A 265 0.35 -10.43 -14.07
N ARG A 266 -0.05 -10.13 -12.84
CA ARG A 266 0.79 -10.22 -11.64
C ARG A 266 -0.02 -10.77 -10.47
N ARG A 267 0.62 -11.61 -9.67
CA ARG A 267 0.12 -12.08 -8.36
C ARG A 267 0.57 -11.15 -7.25
N CYS A 268 0.01 -11.35 -6.07
CA CYS A 268 0.42 -10.69 -4.84
C CYS A 268 1.95 -10.70 -4.66
N GLN A 269 2.58 -11.87 -4.83
CA GLN A 269 4.03 -12.05 -4.66
C GLN A 269 4.86 -11.30 -5.70
N ASP A 270 4.33 -11.05 -6.89
CA ASP A 270 5.09 -10.37 -7.94
C ASP A 270 5.28 -8.87 -7.61
N CYS A 271 4.36 -8.28 -6.83
CA CYS A 271 4.47 -6.92 -6.30
C CYS A 271 5.06 -6.86 -4.88
N HIS A 272 4.62 -7.73 -3.97
CA HIS A 272 4.97 -7.68 -2.53
C HIS A 272 6.17 -8.54 -2.14
N MET A 273 6.64 -9.44 -3.01
CA MET A 273 7.84 -10.25 -2.80
C MET A 273 8.79 -10.17 -4.02
N PRO A 274 9.21 -8.97 -4.45
CA PRO A 274 10.09 -8.81 -5.61
C PRO A 274 11.42 -9.54 -5.39
N ALA A 275 12.10 -9.88 -6.49
CA ALA A 275 13.44 -10.48 -6.38
C ALA A 275 14.45 -9.42 -5.89
N VAL A 276 15.19 -9.74 -4.83
CA VAL A 276 16.21 -8.88 -4.22
C VAL A 276 17.53 -9.63 -4.08
N ASP A 277 18.63 -8.90 -4.14
CA ASP A 277 19.96 -9.48 -3.96
C ASP A 277 20.17 -9.98 -2.54
N VAL A 278 20.91 -11.08 -2.41
CA VAL A 278 21.39 -11.57 -1.11
C VAL A 278 22.72 -10.94 -0.75
N VAL A 279 22.91 -10.67 0.53
CA VAL A 279 24.12 -10.08 1.08
C VAL A 279 24.74 -10.95 2.19
N LEU A 280 23.97 -11.87 2.79
CA LEU A 280 24.42 -12.77 3.86
C LEU A 280 24.67 -14.21 3.40
N GLY A 281 24.46 -14.50 2.11
CA GLY A 281 24.74 -15.82 1.52
C GLY A 281 23.63 -16.84 1.72
N ASP A 282 22.36 -16.41 1.70
CA ASP A 282 21.19 -17.28 1.81
C ASP A 282 21.26 -18.53 0.92
N ALA A 283 21.12 -19.72 1.52
CA ALA A 283 21.19 -21.00 0.84
C ALA A 283 20.04 -21.21 -0.17
N GLY A 284 18.95 -20.47 -0.01
CA GLY A 284 17.80 -20.45 -0.92
C GLY A 284 17.99 -19.55 -2.15
N ALA A 285 19.10 -18.82 -2.24
CA ALA A 285 19.37 -17.88 -3.31
C ALA A 285 19.45 -18.57 -4.68
N LYS A 286 18.84 -17.93 -5.69
CA LYS A 286 18.94 -18.35 -7.10
C LYS A 286 19.52 -17.21 -7.90
N ARG A 287 20.70 -17.44 -8.48
CA ARG A 287 21.47 -16.41 -9.22
C ARG A 287 21.69 -15.17 -8.36
N GLY A 288 22.08 -15.37 -7.10
CA GLY A 288 22.36 -14.29 -6.14
C GLY A 288 21.12 -13.54 -5.63
N LYS A 289 19.90 -14.03 -5.88
CA LYS A 289 18.66 -13.36 -5.46
C LYS A 289 17.71 -14.27 -4.68
N VAL A 290 16.96 -13.68 -3.76
CA VAL A 290 15.80 -14.28 -3.08
C VAL A 290 14.53 -13.46 -3.36
N ARG A 291 13.37 -14.00 -3.00
CA ARG A 291 12.13 -13.20 -2.96
C ARG A 291 12.11 -12.40 -1.67
N SER A 292 11.80 -11.12 -1.75
CA SER A 292 11.76 -10.26 -0.56
C SER A 292 10.71 -10.77 0.43
N HIS A 293 11.07 -10.81 1.71
CA HIS A 293 10.17 -11.11 2.82
C HIS A 293 9.90 -9.87 3.70
N GLU A 294 10.04 -8.67 3.16
CA GLU A 294 9.68 -7.43 3.85
C GLU A 294 8.20 -7.05 3.65
N PHE A 295 7.57 -7.59 2.60
CA PHE A 295 6.14 -7.41 2.31
C PHE A 295 5.69 -5.94 2.30
N LEU A 296 6.42 -5.09 1.55
CA LEU A 296 6.15 -3.65 1.49
C LEU A 296 4.70 -3.36 1.13
N GLY A 297 4.09 -2.40 1.83
CA GLY A 297 2.69 -2.00 1.69
C GLY A 297 2.47 -0.56 2.17
N GLY A 298 1.21 -0.23 2.51
CA GLY A 298 0.81 1.13 2.96
C GLY A 298 1.34 1.53 4.33
N HIS A 299 1.62 0.57 5.22
CA HIS A 299 1.92 0.81 6.63
C HIS A 299 3.35 1.32 6.90
N THR A 300 3.70 2.49 6.36
CA THR A 300 5.01 3.12 6.60
C THR A 300 5.26 3.39 8.08
N TRP A 301 4.19 3.65 8.83
CA TRP A 301 4.22 3.91 10.27
C TRP A 301 4.68 2.69 11.11
N LEU A 302 4.41 1.45 10.68
CA LEU A 302 4.88 0.25 11.41
C LEU A 302 6.42 0.18 11.40
N ALA A 303 7.04 0.44 10.25
CA ALA A 303 8.50 0.51 10.14
C ALA A 303 9.06 1.69 10.97
N ALA A 304 8.35 2.83 10.98
CA ALA A 304 8.74 3.99 11.77
C ALA A 304 8.68 3.73 13.28
N MET A 305 7.68 2.99 13.77
CA MET A 305 7.57 2.57 15.18
C MET A 305 8.74 1.69 15.63
N LEU A 306 9.25 0.85 14.73
CA LEU A 306 10.44 0.03 14.97
C LEU A 306 11.75 0.83 14.86
N GLY A 307 11.69 2.12 14.50
CA GLY A 307 12.85 2.97 14.27
C GLY A 307 13.62 2.62 12.97
N ASP A 308 13.06 1.79 12.10
CA ASP A 308 13.71 1.37 10.85
C ASP A 308 13.50 2.42 9.75
N ARG A 309 14.39 3.42 9.73
CA ARG A 309 14.38 4.51 8.74
C ARG A 309 14.58 3.99 7.31
N GLN A 310 15.35 2.92 7.13
CA GLN A 310 15.62 2.37 5.80
C GLN A 310 14.36 1.71 5.24
N LEU A 311 13.69 0.88 6.04
CA LEU A 311 12.44 0.23 5.64
C LEU A 311 11.33 1.26 5.42
N THR A 312 11.25 2.28 6.29
CA THR A 312 10.31 3.41 6.12
C THR A 312 10.49 4.10 4.76
N ALA A 313 11.73 4.46 4.41
CA ALA A 313 12.02 5.10 3.13
C ALA A 313 11.70 4.19 1.92
N ARG A 314 11.95 2.88 2.05
CA ARG A 314 11.64 1.91 1.00
C ARG A 314 10.14 1.70 0.83
N ALA A 315 9.37 1.64 1.93
CA ALA A 315 7.92 1.58 1.89
C ALA A 315 7.34 2.86 1.24
N ALA A 316 7.82 4.04 1.63
CA ALA A 316 7.43 5.30 0.98
C ALA A 316 7.77 5.31 -0.51
N SER A 317 8.97 4.85 -0.89
CA SER A 317 9.37 4.73 -2.30
C SER A 317 8.51 3.71 -3.06
N PHE A 318 8.05 2.64 -2.40
CA PHE A 318 7.16 1.65 -2.99
C PHE A 318 5.78 2.24 -3.30
N LEU A 319 5.28 3.16 -2.48
CA LEU A 319 3.96 3.80 -2.64
C LEU A 319 3.94 4.94 -3.66
N LYS A 320 5.07 5.62 -3.89
CA LYS A 320 5.18 6.71 -4.85
C LYS A 320 4.86 6.27 -6.29
N GLY A 321 4.11 7.10 -7.00
CA GLY A 321 3.74 6.88 -8.41
C GLY A 321 2.75 5.73 -8.65
N ARG A 322 2.18 5.14 -7.60
CA ARG A 322 1.15 4.09 -7.71
C ARG A 322 -0.22 4.64 -8.10
N VAL A 323 -0.44 5.91 -7.78
CA VAL A 323 -1.65 6.67 -8.07
C VAL A 323 -1.23 8.01 -8.65
N SER A 324 -1.91 8.47 -9.69
CA SER A 324 -1.80 9.87 -10.14
C SER A 324 -3.01 10.67 -9.68
N LEU A 325 -2.80 11.97 -9.53
CA LEU A 325 -3.83 12.96 -9.26
C LEU A 325 -3.71 14.07 -10.31
N ASP A 326 -4.81 14.31 -11.02
CA ASP A 326 -4.89 15.30 -12.09
C ASP A 326 -6.05 16.29 -11.79
N VAL A 327 -5.86 17.57 -12.07
CA VAL A 327 -6.94 18.58 -11.99
C VAL A 327 -7.70 18.64 -13.30
N ALA A 328 -8.65 17.74 -13.53
CA ALA A 328 -9.34 17.64 -14.80
C ALA A 328 -10.00 18.97 -15.26
N ALA A 329 -10.51 19.76 -14.33
CA ALA A 329 -11.04 21.09 -14.62
C ALA A 329 -10.95 22.02 -13.40
N VAL A 330 -10.93 23.32 -13.69
CA VAL A 330 -11.09 24.39 -12.71
C VAL A 330 -12.33 25.18 -13.09
N ARG A 331 -13.19 25.55 -12.14
CA ARG A 331 -14.26 26.52 -12.39
C ARG A 331 -14.08 27.75 -11.52
N VAL A 332 -14.18 28.92 -12.12
CA VAL A 332 -14.05 30.21 -11.43
C VAL A 332 -15.25 31.06 -11.79
N GLY A 333 -15.99 31.57 -10.81
CA GLY A 333 -17.15 32.43 -11.06
C GLY A 333 -18.21 31.79 -11.99
N GLY A 334 -18.33 30.46 -11.96
CA GLY A 334 -19.25 29.69 -12.81
C GLY A 334 -18.69 29.24 -14.17
N ALA A 335 -17.59 29.81 -14.66
CA ALA A 335 -16.94 29.39 -15.91
C ALA A 335 -16.04 28.17 -15.70
N ARG A 336 -16.14 27.14 -16.55
CA ARG A 336 -15.33 25.91 -16.47
C ARG A 336 -14.18 25.94 -17.48
N THR A 337 -12.97 25.68 -17.02
CA THR A 337 -11.75 25.55 -17.82
C THR A 337 -11.18 24.14 -17.63
N LEU A 338 -10.83 23.46 -18.72
CA LEU A 338 -10.23 22.12 -18.68
C LEU A 338 -8.71 22.19 -18.50
N LEU A 339 -8.12 21.10 -18.01
CA LEU A 339 -6.66 20.94 -17.88
C LEU A 339 -5.92 21.29 -19.20
N GLY A 340 -4.85 22.08 -19.11
CA GLY A 340 -4.03 22.47 -20.27
C GLY A 340 -4.41 23.79 -20.94
N THR A 341 -5.39 24.51 -20.38
CA THR A 341 -5.74 25.88 -20.78
C THR A 341 -5.62 26.81 -19.59
N ASP A 342 -5.25 28.07 -19.82
CA ASP A 342 -5.10 29.05 -18.74
C ASP A 342 -6.47 29.28 -18.06
N PRO A 343 -6.60 29.00 -16.75
CA PRO A 343 -7.86 29.26 -16.07
C PRO A 343 -8.16 30.76 -16.04
N ALA A 344 -9.44 31.13 -16.10
CA ALA A 344 -9.88 32.52 -15.98
C ALA A 344 -9.30 33.16 -14.71
N ALA A 345 -8.90 34.43 -14.79
CA ALA A 345 -8.37 35.17 -13.64
C ALA A 345 -9.35 35.07 -12.46
N VAL A 346 -8.83 34.71 -11.29
CA VAL A 346 -9.60 34.61 -10.04
C VAL A 346 -9.69 35.99 -9.43
N ARG A 347 -10.90 36.49 -9.20
CA ARG A 347 -11.16 37.74 -8.50
C ARG A 347 -11.41 37.50 -7.03
N GLU A 348 -11.37 38.59 -6.26
CA GLU A 348 -11.92 38.61 -4.90
C GLU A 348 -13.39 38.15 -4.95
N ASP A 349 -13.80 37.32 -3.98
CA ASP A 349 -15.10 36.65 -3.89
C ASP A 349 -15.45 35.62 -4.98
N ASP A 350 -14.58 35.35 -5.96
CA ASP A 350 -14.83 34.28 -6.93
C ASP A 350 -14.75 32.92 -6.27
N ALA A 351 -15.78 32.11 -6.45
CA ALA A 351 -15.73 30.73 -6.03
C ALA A 351 -14.93 29.84 -6.98
N VAL A 352 -13.95 29.11 -6.45
CA VAL A 352 -13.00 28.29 -7.22
C VAL A 352 -13.26 26.80 -7.02
N VAL A 353 -13.83 26.14 -8.03
CA VAL A 353 -14.07 24.69 -8.06
C VAL A 353 -12.89 23.94 -8.67
N LEU A 354 -12.40 22.90 -8.02
CA LEU A 354 -11.45 21.93 -8.61
C LEU A 354 -12.14 20.58 -8.86
N ASP A 355 -12.15 20.12 -10.11
CA ASP A 355 -12.50 18.75 -10.47
C ASP A 355 -11.22 17.91 -10.45
N LEU A 356 -11.06 17.06 -9.43
CA LEU A 356 -9.89 16.19 -9.29
C LEU A 356 -10.18 14.79 -9.83
N VAL A 357 -9.21 14.22 -10.55
CA VAL A 357 -9.24 12.84 -11.03
C VAL A 357 -8.06 12.08 -10.43
N MET A 358 -8.38 11.03 -9.68
CA MET A 358 -7.38 10.12 -9.13
C MET A 358 -7.37 8.84 -9.96
N ARG A 359 -6.19 8.43 -10.46
CA ARG A 359 -6.04 7.23 -11.29
C ARG A 359 -5.15 6.21 -10.59
N ASN A 360 -5.65 5.00 -10.45
CA ASN A 360 -4.83 3.86 -10.04
C ASN A 360 -3.92 3.42 -11.20
N LEU A 361 -2.62 3.58 -11.04
CA LEU A 361 -1.63 3.25 -12.08
C LEU A 361 -1.10 1.83 -11.91
N ASP A 362 -0.76 1.43 -10.69
CA ASP A 362 -0.03 0.18 -10.41
C ASP A 362 -0.38 -0.44 -9.03
N VAL A 363 -1.65 -0.35 -8.61
CA VAL A 363 -2.22 -1.05 -7.44
C VAL A 363 -3.17 -2.15 -7.94
N GLY A 364 -2.84 -3.39 -7.63
CA GLY A 364 -3.59 -4.55 -8.15
C GLY A 364 -4.92 -4.82 -7.47
N HIS A 365 -5.19 -4.21 -6.32
CA HIS A 365 -6.40 -4.37 -5.52
C HIS A 365 -7.07 -3.00 -5.28
N ALA A 366 -8.02 -2.92 -4.35
CA ALA A 366 -8.64 -1.66 -3.97
C ALA A 366 -7.58 -0.68 -3.42
N PHE A 367 -7.71 0.60 -3.75
CA PHE A 367 -6.86 1.66 -3.21
C PHE A 367 -7.71 2.68 -2.44
N PRO A 368 -7.36 3.01 -1.19
CA PRO A 368 -6.43 2.25 -0.33
C PRO A 368 -6.98 0.84 -0.02
N GLY A 369 -6.08 -0.11 0.25
CA GLY A 369 -6.41 -1.49 0.63
C GLY A 369 -6.25 -1.73 2.14
N GLY A 370 -6.43 -2.96 2.60
CA GLY A 370 -6.24 -3.34 4.01
C GLY A 370 -7.53 -3.33 4.85
N VAL A 371 -7.40 -3.15 6.17
CA VAL A 371 -8.54 -3.13 7.11
C VAL A 371 -9.37 -1.85 6.94
N ARG A 372 -10.69 -1.96 7.03
CA ARG A 372 -11.61 -0.87 6.69
C ARG A 372 -11.52 0.38 7.59
N ASP A 373 -10.96 0.22 8.77
CA ASP A 373 -10.77 1.25 9.79
C ASP A 373 -9.35 1.85 9.82
N ALA A 374 -8.44 1.39 8.96
CA ALA A 374 -7.10 1.95 8.78
C ALA A 374 -6.78 2.26 7.30
N GLN A 375 -7.81 2.62 6.54
CA GLN A 375 -7.75 2.95 5.11
C GLN A 375 -7.73 4.46 4.84
N ASP A 376 -7.31 5.29 5.80
CA ASP A 376 -7.36 6.74 5.62
C ASP A 376 -6.31 7.21 4.61
N THR A 377 -6.80 7.75 3.50
CA THR A 377 -6.02 8.49 2.51
C THR A 377 -6.69 9.84 2.32
N TRP A 378 -5.91 10.92 2.31
CA TRP A 378 -6.46 12.25 2.10
C TRP A 378 -5.68 13.02 1.04
N LEU A 379 -6.38 13.99 0.48
CA LEU A 379 -5.83 14.97 -0.44
C LEU A 379 -5.64 16.27 0.33
N GLU A 380 -4.40 16.74 0.39
CA GLU A 380 -4.10 18.09 0.85
C GLU A 380 -4.11 19.03 -0.35
N VAL A 381 -4.93 20.08 -0.26
CA VAL A 381 -5.00 21.16 -1.25
C VAL A 381 -4.52 22.43 -0.61
N VAL A 382 -3.38 22.95 -1.06
CA VAL A 382 -2.83 24.23 -0.61
C VAL A 382 -3.00 25.24 -1.73
N VAL A 383 -3.74 26.31 -1.48
CA VAL A 383 -3.85 27.46 -2.39
C VAL A 383 -2.91 28.55 -1.90
N THR A 384 -2.08 29.10 -2.77
CA THR A 384 -1.21 30.24 -2.47
C THR A 384 -1.47 31.40 -3.41
N ASP A 385 -1.11 32.59 -2.95
CA ASP A 385 -1.06 33.77 -3.81
C ASP A 385 0.15 33.79 -4.75
N ALA A 386 0.27 34.87 -5.53
CA ALA A 386 1.33 35.08 -6.50
C ALA A 386 2.73 35.16 -5.88
N SER A 387 2.80 35.49 -4.59
CA SER A 387 4.03 35.58 -3.81
C SER A 387 4.37 34.26 -3.11
N GLY A 388 3.53 33.23 -3.27
CA GLY A 388 3.70 31.91 -2.66
C GLY A 388 3.21 31.84 -1.22
N ILE A 389 2.51 32.88 -0.72
CA ILE A 389 1.92 32.86 0.62
C ILE A 389 0.65 32.00 0.59
N PRO A 390 0.53 30.99 1.47
CA PRO A 390 -0.70 30.21 1.57
C PRO A 390 -1.89 31.09 1.94
N TYR A 391 -3.00 30.89 1.24
CA TYR A 391 -4.27 31.51 1.56
C TYR A 391 -4.75 31.02 2.93
N ALA A 392 -4.97 31.96 3.85
CA ALA A 392 -5.29 31.68 5.25
C ALA A 392 -6.80 31.76 5.58
N GLY A 393 -7.67 31.95 4.57
CA GLY A 393 -9.13 31.95 4.76
C GLY A 393 -9.70 30.54 4.99
N PRO A 394 -10.99 30.43 5.35
CA PRO A 394 -11.62 29.15 5.63
C PRO A 394 -11.60 28.26 4.38
N LEU A 395 -10.77 27.21 4.40
CA LEU A 395 -10.85 26.10 3.47
C LEU A 395 -11.87 25.11 4.01
N VAL A 396 -13.09 25.13 3.48
CA VAL A 396 -14.11 24.14 3.85
C VAL A 396 -13.95 22.91 2.96
N GLY A 397 -13.28 21.89 3.49
CA GLY A 397 -13.15 20.58 2.84
C GLY A 397 -14.38 19.70 3.13
N HIS A 398 -15.09 19.27 2.10
CA HIS A 398 -16.18 18.30 2.23
C HIS A 398 -15.83 17.00 1.51
N LEU A 399 -15.66 15.92 2.28
CA LEU A 399 -15.49 14.56 1.74
C LEU A 399 -16.87 13.98 1.40
N LEU A 400 -17.22 13.93 0.11
CA LEU A 400 -18.38 13.14 -0.34
C LEU A 400 -17.92 11.71 -0.62
N LYS A 401 -18.39 10.79 0.22
CA LYS A 401 -18.12 9.35 0.21
C LYS A 401 -18.37 8.73 -1.18
N GLY A 402 -17.31 8.38 -1.90
CA GLY A 402 -17.41 7.59 -3.12
C GLY A 402 -17.91 6.17 -2.79
N ARG A 403 -19.13 5.82 -3.20
CA ARG A 403 -19.55 4.41 -3.25
C ARG A 403 -18.89 3.78 -4.46
N ALA A 404 -17.91 2.90 -4.25
CA ALA A 404 -17.77 1.77 -5.15
C ALA A 404 -19.13 1.05 -5.16
N ARG A 405 -19.86 1.07 -6.27
CA ARG A 405 -21.04 0.21 -6.41
C ARG A 405 -20.52 -1.22 -6.42
N THR A 406 -20.50 -1.84 -5.24
CA THR A 406 -20.40 -3.29 -5.13
C THR A 406 -21.60 -3.88 -5.87
N GLY A 407 -21.39 -4.38 -7.09
CA GLY A 407 -22.23 -5.45 -7.64
C GLY A 407 -23.00 -5.27 -8.95
N GLN A 408 -22.58 -4.47 -9.96
CA GLN A 408 -22.95 -4.70 -11.38
C GLN A 408 -22.15 -3.82 -12.38
N PRO A 409 -22.02 -4.20 -13.67
CA PRO A 409 -20.93 -3.81 -14.57
C PRO A 409 -21.12 -2.43 -15.22
N SER A 410 -20.08 -1.61 -15.23
CA SER A 410 -20.00 -0.37 -16.02
C SER A 410 -19.52 -0.67 -17.44
N GLN A 411 -20.27 -0.21 -18.44
CA GLN A 411 -19.89 -0.27 -19.85
C GLN A 411 -18.77 0.71 -20.18
N ALA A 412 -18.09 0.47 -21.29
CA ALA A 412 -16.98 1.29 -21.76
C ALA A 412 -17.41 2.74 -22.04
N GLY A 413 -16.62 3.70 -21.53
CA GLY A 413 -16.83 5.12 -21.77
C GLY A 413 -17.42 5.93 -20.63
N GLU A 414 -17.67 5.34 -19.44
CA GLU A 414 -18.03 6.15 -18.27
C GLU A 414 -16.76 6.63 -17.52
N PRO A 415 -16.51 7.95 -17.46
CA PRO A 415 -15.50 8.49 -16.57
C PRO A 415 -15.87 8.20 -15.12
N PHE A 416 -14.87 7.95 -14.27
CA PHE A 416 -15.02 8.26 -12.85
C PHE A 416 -15.21 9.78 -12.75
N SER A 417 -16.45 10.24 -12.80
CA SER A 417 -16.79 11.63 -12.59
C SER A 417 -16.86 11.88 -11.09
N PHE A 418 -15.94 12.70 -10.61
CA PHE A 418 -16.25 13.58 -9.49
C PHE A 418 -17.05 14.75 -10.08
N SER A 419 -18.24 15.00 -9.53
CA SER A 419 -19.03 16.18 -9.83
C SER A 419 -19.51 16.76 -8.51
N ALA A 420 -19.22 18.04 -8.31
CA ALA A 420 -19.82 18.87 -7.28
C ALA A 420 -20.47 20.10 -7.95
N PRO A 421 -21.61 20.58 -7.45
CA PRO A 421 -22.13 21.90 -7.82
C PRO A 421 -21.21 23.02 -7.27
N PRO A 422 -21.44 24.28 -7.70
CA PRO A 422 -20.96 25.51 -7.10
C PRO A 422 -20.00 25.43 -5.93
N TYR A 423 -18.72 25.76 -6.06
CA TYR A 423 -18.06 26.30 -4.89
C TYR A 423 -18.76 27.64 -4.65
N GLU A 424 -18.96 28.04 -3.40
CA GLU A 424 -19.43 29.39 -3.08
C GLU A 424 -18.45 29.93 -2.05
N ILE A 425 -17.56 30.82 -2.50
CA ILE A 425 -16.81 31.69 -1.60
C ILE A 425 -17.80 32.80 -1.26
N SER A 426 -18.21 32.88 0.01
CA SER A 426 -19.03 33.99 0.50
C SER A 426 -18.50 34.49 1.84
N GLY A 427 -18.35 35.81 1.93
CA GLY A 427 -18.26 36.54 3.20
C GLY A 427 -16.86 36.64 3.81
N VAL A 428 -16.18 37.75 3.53
CA VAL A 428 -15.12 38.29 4.38
C VAL A 428 -15.80 39.02 5.55
N GLU A 429 -15.76 38.46 6.75
CA GLU A 429 -15.89 39.26 7.98
C GLU A 429 -14.57 39.24 8.75
N ALA A 430 -14.04 40.42 9.01
CA ALA A 430 -12.88 40.63 9.86
C ALA A 430 -13.29 40.32 11.32
N GLY A 431 -12.86 39.17 11.82
CA GLY A 431 -13.02 38.77 13.20
C GLY A 431 -11.77 38.06 13.71
N ASP A 432 -11.31 38.46 14.88
CA ASP A 432 -10.12 37.91 15.55
C ASP A 432 -10.29 36.43 15.87
N TYR A 433 -9.43 35.57 15.32
CA TYR A 433 -9.35 34.15 15.69
C TYR A 433 -8.02 33.81 16.35
N THR A 434 -8.12 33.12 17.49
CA THR A 434 -6.99 32.60 18.28
C THR A 434 -6.52 31.28 17.68
N LEU A 435 -5.23 31.16 17.40
CA LEU A 435 -4.59 29.93 16.91
C LEU A 435 -4.66 28.83 17.97
N LEU A 436 -5.26 27.68 17.64
CA LEU A 436 -5.04 26.44 18.39
C LEU A 436 -3.62 25.92 18.08
N PRO A 437 -2.95 25.23 19.04
CA PRO A 437 -1.59 24.76 18.85
C PRO A 437 -1.50 23.81 17.64
N SER A 438 -0.61 24.16 16.72
CA SER A 438 -0.35 23.48 15.46
C SER A 438 0.06 22.02 15.65
N CYS A 439 -0.57 21.10 14.91
CA CYS A 439 0.03 19.81 14.61
C CYS A 439 1.39 20.01 13.94
N PRO A 440 2.39 19.15 14.21
CA PRO A 440 3.70 19.28 13.60
C PRO A 440 3.61 19.09 12.08
N SER A 441 4.37 19.92 11.36
CA SER A 441 4.39 19.94 9.90
C SER A 441 5.02 18.65 9.33
N PRO A 442 4.69 18.26 8.08
CA PRO A 442 5.36 17.13 7.40
C PRO A 442 6.90 17.24 7.32
N ARG A 443 7.45 18.46 7.41
CA ARG A 443 8.90 18.70 7.54
C ARG A 443 9.45 18.26 8.90
N GLU A 444 8.69 18.44 9.98
CA GLU A 444 9.05 17.99 11.33
C GLU A 444 8.96 16.47 11.46
N LEU A 445 8.18 15.81 10.59
CA LEU A 445 8.09 14.35 10.47
C LEU A 445 9.15 13.74 9.53
N GLY A 446 10.03 14.54 8.92
CA GLY A 446 11.16 14.04 8.11
C GLY A 446 10.82 13.67 6.65
N TRP A 447 9.70 14.14 6.10
CA TRP A 447 9.29 13.84 4.71
C TRP A 447 9.94 14.85 3.75
N SER A 448 11.13 14.54 3.21
CA SER A 448 11.95 15.48 2.43
C SER A 448 11.77 15.40 0.91
N SER A 449 10.77 14.68 0.39
CA SER A 449 10.59 14.54 -1.07
C SER A 449 9.15 14.85 -1.45
N ILE A 450 8.96 16.11 -1.84
CA ILE A 450 7.77 16.60 -2.50
C ILE A 450 8.13 16.60 -3.98
N GLU A 451 7.49 15.74 -4.78
CA GLU A 451 7.58 15.87 -6.24
C GLU A 451 6.54 16.91 -6.68
N GLU A 452 7.04 17.95 -7.35
CA GLU A 452 6.24 19.03 -7.93
C GLU A 452 5.60 18.54 -9.22
N HIS A 453 4.26 18.53 -9.26
CA HIS A 453 3.53 18.38 -10.51
C HIS A 453 2.45 19.46 -10.63
N ALA A 454 2.41 20.05 -11.83
CA ALA A 454 1.64 21.22 -12.29
C ALA A 454 2.20 22.60 -11.88
N VAL A 455 3.05 23.16 -12.77
CA VAL A 455 3.42 24.58 -12.79
C VAL A 455 2.68 25.22 -13.96
N ALA A 456 1.72 26.11 -13.69
CA ALA A 456 1.21 27.05 -14.67
C ALA A 456 1.91 28.39 -14.44
N SER A 457 2.73 28.85 -15.39
CA SER A 457 3.41 30.14 -15.30
C SER A 457 2.47 31.27 -15.70
N LEU A 458 2.25 32.27 -14.84
CA LEU A 458 1.57 33.52 -15.22
C LEU A 458 2.24 34.76 -14.58
N GLN A 459 1.91 35.92 -15.16
CA GLN A 459 2.58 37.23 -15.06
C GLN A 459 2.47 37.89 -13.65
N PRO A 460 3.29 38.93 -13.36
CA PRO A 460 3.26 39.62 -12.08
C PRO A 460 1.89 40.27 -11.80
N GLY A 461 1.24 39.87 -10.70
CA GLY A 461 -0.04 40.44 -10.24
C GLY A 461 -1.21 39.46 -10.17
N GLU A 462 -1.03 38.18 -10.54
CA GLU A 462 -2.09 37.17 -10.49
C GLU A 462 -1.80 36.05 -9.46
N THR A 463 -2.72 35.89 -8.51
CA THR A 463 -2.72 34.88 -7.43
C THR A 463 -2.77 33.46 -7.97
N ARG A 464 -1.65 32.70 -8.01
CA ARG A 464 -1.67 31.22 -8.20
C ARG A 464 -0.43 30.46 -7.72
N VAL A 465 -0.62 29.54 -6.76
CA VAL A 465 -0.17 28.13 -6.86
C VAL A 465 -1.20 27.25 -6.14
N VAL A 466 -1.68 26.18 -6.78
CA VAL A 466 -2.41 25.11 -6.05
C VAL A 466 -1.49 23.90 -5.98
N ARG A 467 -0.99 23.62 -4.78
CA ARG A 467 -0.19 22.43 -4.53
C ARG A 467 -1.09 21.34 -4.00
N LEU A 468 -1.14 20.22 -4.71
CA LEU A 468 -1.89 19.03 -4.34
C LEU A 468 -0.91 17.97 -3.86
N VAL A 469 -1.12 17.45 -2.66
CA VAL A 469 -0.32 16.34 -2.11
C VAL A 469 -1.27 15.23 -1.68
N LEU A 470 -1.09 14.04 -2.26
CA LEU A 470 -1.73 12.83 -1.76
C LEU A 470 -0.89 12.32 -0.59
N LEU A 471 -1.47 12.26 0.60
CA LEU A 471 -0.83 11.71 1.78
C LEU A 471 -1.56 10.43 2.18
N SER A 472 -0.77 9.37 2.40
CA SER A 472 -1.19 8.10 2.99
C SER A 472 -0.50 7.99 4.32
N LEU A 473 -1.23 7.67 5.39
CA LEU A 473 -0.64 7.23 6.66
C LEU A 473 -0.05 5.82 6.51
#